data_AF-X1H1K4-F1
#
_entry.id   AF-X1H1K4-F1
#
_cell.length_a   1.000
_cell.length_b   1.000
_cell.length_c   1.000
_cell.angle_alpha   90.00
_cell.angle_beta   90.00
_cell.angle_gamma   90.00
#
_symmetry.space_group_name_H-M   'P 1'
#
loop_
_entity.id
_entity.type
_entity.pdbx_description
1 polymer ?
#
loop_
_entity_poly.entity_id
_entity_poly.type
_entity_poly.pdbx_seq_one_letter_code
_entity_poly.pdbx_strand_id
1 'polypeptide(L)'
;MEIQNHRVKIVDFGIAHSDLASMTIQGEIIGTVSYMAPEQALGQETSPQTDLYALGVILYELSTGELPFSGENPLKVISQHINAPVKPPSETISDLPEELDKLILQLMNKSPSDRPKSAQDVEIILRGLLHAEGDIDPGSVISPARQAIEHNLPEQLTSFVGREQEIDEISDLIAQDSCRLLSLIGPGGIGKTRLAIEAAAQTLEEYKDGVFFISLAPISSSVFILPAIAEVMGITLQTHGSVDSESQLFDFLANRNSLLLLDNFEHLMDGGGMLVDLLKRAP
;
A
#
# COMPACT_ATOMS: atom_id res chain seq x y z
N MET A 1 25.30 1.83 4.45
CA MET A 1 24.65 0.55 4.75
C MET A 1 23.16 0.84 4.56
N GLU A 2 22.63 0.46 3.40
CA GLU A 2 21.28 0.78 2.95
C GLU A 2 20.23 0.16 3.88
N ILE A 3 19.25 0.98 4.27
CA ILE A 3 18.08 0.54 5.02
C ILE A 3 17.02 0.17 3.96
N GLN A 4 16.67 -1.10 3.88
CA GLN A 4 15.61 -1.61 3.01
C GLN A 4 14.25 -1.11 3.53
N ASN A 5 13.48 -0.44 2.66
CA ASN A 5 12.07 -0.19 2.89
C ASN A 5 11.33 -1.53 2.96
N HIS A 6 10.70 -1.84 4.10
CA HIS A 6 10.00 -3.09 4.31
C HIS A 6 8.59 -3.02 3.69
N ARG A 7 8.49 -3.20 2.37
CA ARG A 7 7.20 -3.33 1.69
C ARG A 7 6.58 -4.70 1.95
N VAL A 8 5.47 -4.73 2.68
CA VAL A 8 4.67 -5.95 2.89
C VAL A 8 3.88 -6.25 1.62
N LYS A 9 3.98 -7.49 1.13
CA LYS A 9 3.23 -8.00 -0.01
C LYS A 9 2.38 -9.17 0.45
N ILE A 10 1.07 -9.08 0.22
CA ILE A 10 0.16 -10.21 0.43
C ILE A 10 0.16 -11.03 -0.87
N VAL A 11 0.49 -12.30 -0.75
CA VAL A 11 0.46 -13.28 -1.84
C VAL A 11 -0.46 -14.42 -1.38
N ASP A 12 -1.21 -15.03 -2.31
CA ASP A 12 -2.26 -16.04 -2.09
C ASP A 12 -3.63 -15.54 -1.57
N PHE A 13 -4.37 -14.85 -2.44
CA PHE A 13 -5.82 -14.68 -2.29
C PHE A 13 -6.55 -16.01 -2.59
N GLY A 14 -6.53 -16.95 -1.65
CA GLY A 14 -7.58 -17.96 -1.47
C GLY A 14 -7.89 -18.92 -2.64
N ILE A 15 -6.94 -19.74 -3.08
CA ILE A 15 -7.28 -21.08 -3.65
C ILE A 15 -7.64 -22.08 -2.53
N ALA A 16 -7.65 -21.64 -1.26
CA ALA A 16 -8.02 -22.46 -0.10
C ALA A 16 -9.56 -22.57 0.11
N HIS A 17 -10.32 -22.69 -0.97
CA HIS A 17 -11.62 -23.37 -0.93
C HIS A 17 -11.43 -24.78 -1.46
N SER A 18 -10.76 -25.62 -0.66
CA SER A 18 -10.79 -27.06 -0.88
C SER A 18 -10.79 -27.77 0.46
N ASP A 19 -11.71 -28.74 0.54
CA ASP A 19 -12.06 -29.56 1.67
C ASP A 19 -10.93 -29.82 2.67
N LEU A 20 -11.17 -29.45 3.93
CA LEU A 20 -10.45 -29.91 5.13
C LEU A 20 -10.24 -31.44 5.16
N ALA A 21 -11.00 -32.20 4.38
CA ALA A 21 -10.92 -33.65 4.27
C ALA A 21 -9.81 -34.19 3.33
N SER A 22 -9.13 -33.37 2.53
CA SER A 22 -8.22 -33.87 1.47
C SER A 22 -6.73 -33.56 1.63
N MET A 23 -6.31 -32.82 2.67
CA MET A 23 -4.89 -32.54 2.94
C MET A 23 -4.18 -33.58 3.81
N THR A 24 -4.49 -34.87 3.65
CA THR A 24 -3.71 -35.96 4.25
C THR A 24 -3.15 -36.90 3.19
N ILE A 25 -1.99 -36.56 2.62
CA ILE A 25 -1.09 -37.55 2.03
C ILE A 25 0.34 -37.22 2.46
N GLN A 26 0.90 -38.07 3.33
CA GLN A 26 2.27 -38.07 3.89
C GLN A 26 2.58 -37.26 5.17
N GLY A 27 1.68 -37.23 6.14
CA GLY A 27 2.08 -37.29 7.57
C GLY A 27 2.77 -36.06 8.19
N GLU A 28 2.91 -34.96 7.47
CA GLU A 28 3.42 -33.70 7.99
C GLU A 28 2.41 -32.58 7.71
N ILE A 29 1.68 -32.15 8.74
CA ILE A 29 0.92 -30.89 8.71
C ILE A 29 1.95 -29.77 8.83
N ILE A 30 2.59 -29.39 7.72
CA ILE A 30 3.55 -28.27 7.68
C ILE A 30 2.83 -27.04 7.14
N GLY A 31 2.54 -26.09 8.05
CA GLY A 31 1.72 -24.88 7.79
C GLY A 31 0.25 -25.27 7.60
N THR A 32 -0.72 -24.81 8.38
CA THR A 32 -1.41 -23.52 8.24
C THR A 32 -2.42 -23.39 9.41
N VAL A 33 -2.12 -23.95 10.60
CA VAL A 33 -3.04 -23.90 11.76
C VAL A 33 -2.77 -22.71 12.68
N SER A 34 -1.54 -22.18 12.69
CA SER A 34 -1.11 -21.14 13.62
C SER A 34 -1.85 -19.81 13.46
N TYR A 35 -2.44 -19.56 12.29
CA TYR A 35 -3.17 -18.33 11.95
C TYR A 35 -4.66 -18.59 11.71
N MET A 36 -5.13 -19.82 11.97
CA MET A 36 -6.48 -20.26 11.66
C MET A 36 -7.51 -19.58 12.58
N ALA A 37 -8.57 -19.02 11.99
CA ALA A 37 -9.67 -18.47 12.76
C ALA A 37 -10.52 -19.57 13.42
N PRO A 38 -11.18 -19.30 14.56
CA PRO A 38 -12.04 -20.26 15.25
C PRO A 38 -13.14 -20.86 14.36
N GLU A 39 -13.77 -20.03 13.53
CA GLU A 39 -14.81 -20.46 12.59
C GLU A 39 -14.26 -21.41 11.52
N GLN A 40 -13.02 -21.21 11.04
CA GLN A 40 -12.36 -22.12 10.09
C GLN A 40 -12.07 -23.47 10.75
N ALA A 41 -11.59 -23.44 12.00
CA ALA A 41 -11.33 -24.65 12.78
C ALA A 41 -12.60 -25.46 13.08
N LEU A 42 -13.75 -24.78 13.19
CA LEU A 42 -15.06 -25.39 13.39
C LEU A 42 -15.76 -25.77 12.08
N GLY A 43 -15.16 -25.49 10.91
CA GLY A 43 -15.75 -25.75 9.60
C GLY A 43 -16.99 -24.90 9.30
N GLN A 44 -17.08 -23.71 9.91
CA GLN A 44 -18.14 -22.73 9.67
C GLN A 44 -17.81 -21.86 8.45
N GLU A 45 -18.80 -21.10 7.96
CA GLU A 45 -18.59 -20.17 6.85
C GLU A 45 -17.57 -19.09 7.21
N THR A 46 -16.62 -18.85 6.30
CA THR A 46 -15.61 -17.80 6.42
C THR A 46 -16.16 -16.48 5.91
N SER A 47 -15.71 -15.38 6.51
CA SER A 47 -16.10 -14.01 6.13
C SER A 47 -14.87 -13.09 6.13
N PRO A 48 -14.97 -11.81 5.72
CA PRO A 48 -13.85 -10.88 5.85
C PRO A 48 -13.28 -10.77 7.28
N GLN A 49 -14.12 -11.04 8.29
CA GLN A 49 -13.68 -11.07 9.70
C GLN A 49 -12.77 -12.26 10.02
N THR A 50 -12.80 -13.33 9.23
CA THR A 50 -11.86 -14.45 9.31
C THR A 50 -10.44 -13.98 9.01
N ASP A 51 -10.26 -13.17 7.97
CA ASP A 51 -8.95 -12.60 7.62
C ASP A 51 -8.46 -11.62 8.69
N LEU A 52 -9.39 -10.86 9.31
CA LEU A 52 -9.05 -9.97 10.43
C LEU A 52 -8.53 -10.74 11.66
N TYR A 53 -9.02 -11.94 11.91
CA TYR A 53 -8.48 -12.78 12.98
C TYR A 53 -7.04 -13.19 12.69
N ALA A 54 -6.76 -13.65 11.47
CA ALA A 54 -5.41 -14.02 11.04
C ALA A 54 -4.45 -12.81 11.12
N LEU A 55 -4.93 -11.62 10.72
CA LEU A 55 -4.19 -10.36 10.91
C LEU A 55 -3.88 -10.10 12.38
N GLY A 56 -4.83 -10.34 13.29
CA GLY A 56 -4.59 -10.22 14.74
C GLY A 56 -3.48 -11.15 15.23
N VAL A 57 -3.44 -12.40 14.76
CA VAL A 57 -2.35 -13.35 15.08
C VAL A 57 -1.01 -12.83 14.55
N ILE A 58 -0.97 -12.32 13.32
CA ILE A 58 0.24 -11.77 12.72
C ILE A 58 0.73 -10.55 13.51
N LEU A 59 -0.15 -9.61 13.85
CA LEU A 59 0.21 -8.44 14.65
C LEU A 59 0.70 -8.83 16.04
N TYR A 60 0.09 -9.84 16.66
CA TYR A 60 0.58 -10.41 17.92
C TYR A 60 2.02 -10.92 17.78
N GLU A 61 2.29 -11.73 16.75
CA GLU A 61 3.61 -12.33 16.50
C GLU A 61 4.65 -11.27 16.14
N LEU A 62 4.30 -10.29 15.31
CA LEU A 62 5.19 -9.17 14.97
C LEU A 62 5.50 -8.30 16.18
N SER A 63 4.52 -8.10 17.06
CA SER A 63 4.71 -7.31 18.27
C SER A 63 5.61 -8.07 19.24
N THR A 64 5.27 -9.33 19.55
CA THR A 64 5.89 -10.08 20.66
C THR A 64 7.08 -10.95 20.27
N GLY A 65 7.26 -11.23 18.97
CA GLY A 65 8.19 -12.24 18.46
C GLY A 65 7.71 -13.70 18.65
N GLU A 66 6.54 -13.92 19.23
CA GLU A 66 5.99 -15.24 19.55
C GLU A 66 4.54 -15.39 19.07
N LEU A 67 4.13 -16.59 18.68
CA LEU A 67 2.72 -16.86 18.38
C LEU A 67 1.86 -16.78 19.64
N PRO A 68 0.60 -16.29 19.53
CA PRO A 68 -0.32 -16.23 20.66
C PRO A 68 -0.68 -17.60 21.23
N PHE A 69 -0.65 -18.63 20.39
CA PHE A 69 -0.91 -20.02 20.76
C PHE A 69 0.15 -20.95 20.16
N SER A 70 0.67 -21.84 21.00
CA SER A 70 1.63 -22.88 20.61
C SER A 70 1.36 -24.17 21.36
N GLY A 71 1.75 -25.30 20.76
CA GLY A 71 1.51 -26.62 21.31
C GLY A 71 2.26 -27.72 20.58
N GLU A 72 2.49 -28.83 21.29
CA GLU A 72 3.23 -29.99 20.77
C GLU A 72 2.53 -30.71 19.61
N ASN A 73 1.23 -30.44 19.39
CA ASN A 73 0.50 -30.96 18.24
C ASN A 73 -0.50 -29.94 17.66
N PRO A 74 -0.84 -30.04 16.36
CA PRO A 74 -1.76 -29.10 15.70
C PRO A 74 -3.16 -29.03 16.32
N LEU A 75 -3.69 -30.14 16.83
CA LEU A 75 -5.02 -30.17 17.44
C LEU A 75 -5.09 -29.32 18.72
N LYS A 76 -4.01 -29.27 19.50
CA LYS A 76 -3.89 -28.42 20.69
C LYS A 76 -3.91 -26.94 20.30
N VAL A 77 -3.20 -26.57 19.23
CA VAL A 77 -3.18 -25.19 18.70
C VAL A 77 -4.57 -24.79 18.19
N ILE A 78 -5.23 -25.66 17.42
CA ILE A 78 -6.61 -25.46 16.98
C ILE A 78 -7.55 -25.25 18.18
N SER A 79 -7.46 -26.11 19.20
CA SER A 79 -8.29 -26.00 20.40
C SER A 79 -8.07 -24.67 21.15
N GLN A 80 -6.83 -24.17 21.18
CA GLN A 80 -6.48 -22.88 21.77
C GLN A 80 -7.06 -21.72 20.97
N HIS A 81 -6.99 -21.75 19.63
CA HIS A 81 -7.67 -20.76 18.79
C HIS A 81 -9.17 -20.70 19.09
N ILE A 82 -9.84 -21.85 19.28
CA ILE A 82 -11.28 -21.90 19.59
C ILE A 82 -11.58 -21.40 21.02
N ASN A 83 -10.84 -21.85 22.03
CA ASN A 83 -11.29 -21.75 23.43
C ASN A 83 -10.38 -20.95 24.36
N ALA A 84 -9.08 -20.87 24.08
CA ALA A 84 -8.13 -20.24 25.02
C ALA A 84 -8.22 -18.72 24.93
N PRO A 85 -8.20 -18.00 26.07
CA PRO A 85 -8.07 -16.55 26.05
C PRO A 85 -6.71 -16.17 25.45
N VAL A 86 -6.69 -15.09 24.68
CA VAL A 86 -5.46 -14.50 24.16
C VAL A 86 -4.83 -13.72 25.30
N LYS A 87 -3.56 -13.98 25.60
CA LYS A 87 -2.83 -13.15 26.56
C LYS A 87 -2.59 -11.77 25.93
N PRO A 88 -2.66 -10.65 26.67
CA PRO A 88 -2.27 -9.36 26.13
C PRO A 88 -0.80 -9.36 25.70
N PRO A 89 -0.45 -8.93 24.48
CA PRO A 89 0.93 -8.66 24.08
C PRO A 89 1.77 -7.87 25.10
N SER A 90 1.14 -6.96 25.85
CA SER A 90 1.80 -6.15 26.88
C SER A 90 2.35 -6.96 28.06
N GLU A 91 1.85 -8.20 28.28
CA GLU A 91 2.44 -9.12 29.26
C GLU A 91 3.82 -9.65 28.82
N THR A 92 4.09 -9.67 27.51
CA THR A 92 5.38 -10.09 26.94
C THR A 92 6.31 -8.90 26.70
N ILE A 93 5.77 -7.77 26.22
CA ILE A 93 6.56 -6.56 25.92
C ILE A 93 5.94 -5.33 26.59
N SER A 94 6.72 -4.71 27.47
CA SER A 94 6.26 -3.64 28.36
C SER A 94 6.00 -2.29 27.68
N ASP A 95 6.65 -2.03 26.54
CA ASP A 95 6.60 -0.76 25.81
C ASP A 95 5.54 -0.76 24.68
N LEU A 96 4.60 -1.70 24.68
CA LEU A 96 3.55 -1.73 23.66
C LEU A 96 2.46 -0.68 23.96
N PRO A 97 2.04 0.14 22.99
CA PRO A 97 0.95 1.09 23.17
C PRO A 97 -0.36 0.39 23.58
N GLU A 98 -1.05 0.89 24.60
CA GLU A 98 -2.28 0.27 25.15
C GLU A 98 -3.36 0.08 24.08
N GLU A 99 -3.44 1.01 23.13
CA GLU A 99 -4.42 0.97 22.04
C GLU A 99 -4.08 -0.10 21.00
N LEU A 100 -2.79 -0.40 20.76
CA LEU A 100 -2.35 -1.51 19.92
C LEU A 100 -2.67 -2.86 20.58
N ASP A 101 -2.44 -2.95 21.90
CA ASP A 101 -2.78 -4.11 22.72
C ASP A 101 -4.28 -4.44 22.63
N LYS A 102 -5.14 -3.41 22.79
CA LYS A 102 -6.60 -3.53 22.62
C LYS A 102 -7.00 -3.96 21.22
N LEU A 103 -6.39 -3.40 20.18
CA LEU A 103 -6.71 -3.74 18.79
C LEU A 103 -6.37 -5.20 18.50
N ILE A 104 -5.19 -5.68 18.90
CA ILE A 104 -4.76 -7.07 18.70
C ILE A 104 -5.76 -8.02 19.39
N LEU A 105 -6.13 -7.74 20.64
CA LEU A 105 -7.12 -8.53 21.37
C LEU A 105 -8.50 -8.51 20.70
N GLN A 106 -8.93 -7.37 20.18
CA GLN A 106 -10.23 -7.23 19.49
C GLN A 106 -10.26 -8.01 18.16
N LEU A 107 -9.18 -7.95 17.37
CA LEU A 107 -9.04 -8.74 16.14
C LEU A 107 -9.12 -10.24 16.42
N MET A 108 -8.55 -10.67 17.54
CA MET A 108 -8.52 -12.07 17.95
C MET A 108 -9.73 -12.53 18.78
N ASN A 109 -10.81 -11.76 18.81
CA ASN A 109 -12.07 -12.19 19.44
C ASN A 109 -12.60 -13.47 18.79
N LYS A 110 -13.13 -14.38 19.62
CA LYS A 110 -13.56 -15.71 19.14
C LYS A 110 -14.77 -15.62 18.23
N SER A 111 -15.73 -14.77 18.56
CA SER A 111 -16.87 -14.46 17.69
C SER A 111 -16.46 -13.44 16.61
N PRO A 112 -16.71 -13.71 15.32
CA PRO A 112 -16.46 -12.75 14.25
C PRO A 112 -17.19 -11.41 14.42
N SER A 113 -18.35 -11.39 15.07
CA SER A 113 -19.14 -10.17 15.31
C SER A 113 -18.49 -9.18 16.26
N ASP A 114 -17.58 -9.66 17.12
CA ASP A 114 -16.93 -8.87 18.16
C ASP A 114 -15.59 -8.29 17.68
N ARG A 115 -15.22 -8.60 16.43
CA ARG A 115 -14.04 -8.07 15.73
C ARG A 115 -14.42 -6.73 15.05
N PRO A 116 -13.44 -5.93 14.60
CA PRO A 116 -13.69 -4.76 13.75
C PRO A 116 -14.52 -5.16 12.51
N LYS A 117 -15.36 -4.23 12.04
CA LYS A 117 -16.31 -4.56 10.96
C LYS A 117 -15.60 -4.76 9.62
N SER A 118 -14.49 -4.05 9.39
CA SER A 118 -13.76 -4.04 8.14
C SER A 118 -12.25 -3.83 8.33
N ALA A 119 -11.46 -4.15 7.30
CA ALA A 119 -10.04 -3.84 7.28
C ALA A 119 -9.77 -2.32 7.26
N GLN A 120 -10.67 -1.53 6.67
CA GLN A 120 -10.60 -0.07 6.70
C GLN A 120 -10.72 0.47 8.13
N ASP A 121 -11.60 -0.09 8.97
CA ASP A 121 -11.70 0.32 10.37
C ASP A 121 -10.39 0.04 11.13
N VAL A 122 -9.74 -1.08 10.83
CA VAL A 122 -8.44 -1.46 11.41
C VAL A 122 -7.34 -0.51 10.95
N GLU A 123 -7.31 -0.16 9.66
CA GLU A 123 -6.36 0.82 9.12
C GLU A 123 -6.50 2.18 9.81
N ILE A 124 -7.73 2.68 9.97
CA ILE A 124 -7.99 3.96 10.63
C ILE A 124 -7.47 3.94 12.07
N ILE A 125 -7.72 2.86 12.81
CA ILE A 125 -7.21 2.71 14.18
C ILE A 125 -5.68 2.72 14.17
N LEU A 126 -5.04 1.88 13.34
CA LEU A 126 -3.57 1.78 13.25
C LEU A 126 -2.92 3.12 12.86
N ARG A 127 -3.50 3.86 11.91
CA ARG A 127 -3.04 5.21 11.57
C ARG A 127 -3.18 6.16 12.76
N GLY A 128 -4.29 6.08 13.50
CA GLY A 128 -4.48 6.83 14.73
C GLY A 128 -3.37 6.60 15.76
N LEU A 129 -2.91 5.36 15.91
CA LEU A 129 -1.82 5.01 16.84
C LEU A 129 -0.50 5.69 16.47
N LEU A 130 -0.18 5.73 15.17
CA LEU A 130 1.02 6.41 14.65
C LEU A 130 1.00 7.92 14.89
N HIS A 131 -0.19 8.50 15.10
CA HIS A 131 -0.37 9.93 15.33
C HIS A 131 -0.57 10.31 16.82
N ALA A 132 -0.95 9.36 17.69
CA ALA A 132 -1.27 9.60 19.10
C ALA A 132 -0.03 9.56 20.02
N GLU A 133 0.98 8.79 19.66
CA GLU A 133 2.32 8.91 20.23
C GLU A 133 3.06 10.00 19.46
N GLY A 134 3.41 11.11 20.11
CA GLY A 134 3.97 12.28 19.44
C GLY A 134 5.08 11.93 18.44
N ASP A 135 4.88 12.34 17.18
CA ASP A 135 5.78 12.18 16.04
C ASP A 135 6.55 10.84 16.00
N ILE A 136 5.81 9.74 15.87
CA ILE A 136 6.36 8.55 15.23
C ILE A 136 5.93 8.56 13.76
N ASP A 137 6.63 9.39 13.00
CA ASP A 137 6.70 9.24 11.55
C ASP A 137 7.27 7.82 11.27
N PRO A 138 6.54 6.95 10.53
CA PRO A 138 7.01 5.61 10.16
C PRO A 138 8.34 5.63 9.37
N GLY A 139 8.85 6.80 8.98
CA GLY A 139 10.18 7.02 8.41
C GLY A 139 11.27 7.55 9.36
N SER A 140 11.02 7.77 10.66
CA SER A 140 11.87 8.63 11.50
C SER A 140 12.85 7.92 12.47
N VAL A 141 12.97 6.59 12.48
CA VAL A 141 14.12 5.97 13.18
C VAL A 141 15.34 5.90 12.25
N ILE A 142 16.17 6.94 12.41
CA ILE A 142 17.57 7.17 11.97
C ILE A 142 17.74 7.89 10.63
N SER A 143 17.76 9.23 10.64
CA SER A 143 18.92 10.06 10.22
C SER A 143 18.59 11.57 10.19
N PRO A 144 19.56 12.47 10.46
CA PRO A 144 19.29 13.89 10.60
C PRO A 144 18.94 14.53 9.24
N ALA A 145 17.86 15.31 9.22
CA ALA A 145 17.54 16.38 8.27
C ALA A 145 18.15 16.24 6.85
N ARG A 146 17.55 15.38 6.03
CA ARG A 146 17.40 15.64 4.59
C ARG A 146 15.91 15.63 4.33
N GLN A 147 15.37 16.70 3.74
CA GLN A 147 13.99 16.73 3.25
C GLN A 147 13.83 15.54 2.30
N ALA A 148 13.11 14.50 2.73
CA ALA A 148 12.78 13.40 1.84
C ALA A 148 11.84 13.94 0.76
N ILE A 149 12.24 13.76 -0.49
CA ILE A 149 11.47 14.23 -1.64
C ILE A 149 10.19 13.39 -1.72
N GLU A 150 9.04 14.04 -1.82
CA GLU A 150 7.75 13.36 -1.85
C GLU A 150 7.61 12.55 -3.15
N HIS A 151 7.49 11.23 -3.08
CA HIS A 151 7.23 10.41 -4.26
C HIS A 151 6.46 9.12 -3.93
N ASN A 152 5.73 8.57 -4.91
CA ASN A 152 5.00 7.29 -4.80
C ASN A 152 5.39 6.27 -5.89
N LEU A 153 6.56 6.45 -6.52
CA LEU A 153 7.04 5.58 -7.59
C LEU A 153 7.07 4.09 -7.15
N PRO A 154 6.54 3.15 -7.96
CA PRO A 154 6.57 1.73 -7.63
C PRO A 154 7.99 1.18 -7.53
N GLU A 155 8.34 0.58 -6.38
CA GLU A 155 9.62 -0.11 -6.20
C GLU A 155 9.82 -1.23 -7.22
N GLN A 156 10.88 -1.11 -8.03
CA GLN A 156 11.30 -2.08 -9.02
C GLN A 156 12.11 -3.22 -8.36
N LEU A 157 11.56 -4.44 -8.37
CA LEU A 157 12.11 -5.61 -7.63
C LEU A 157 13.16 -6.42 -8.37
N THR A 158 13.54 -5.97 -9.54
CA THR A 158 14.51 -6.65 -10.40
C THR A 158 15.46 -5.59 -10.90
N SER A 159 16.73 -5.92 -11.09
CA SER A 159 17.67 -5.02 -11.75
C SER A 159 17.13 -4.67 -13.13
N PHE A 160 17.04 -3.38 -13.45
CA PHE A 160 16.83 -2.95 -14.82
C PHE A 160 18.15 -3.14 -15.57
N VAL A 161 18.12 -3.81 -16.74
CA VAL A 161 19.35 -4.22 -17.44
C VAL A 161 19.25 -3.82 -18.91
N GLY A 162 20.26 -3.11 -19.42
CA GLY A 162 20.50 -2.93 -20.86
C GLY A 162 19.64 -1.85 -21.53
N ARG A 163 19.25 -0.82 -20.78
CA ARG A 163 18.44 0.33 -21.21
C ARG A 163 18.91 1.65 -20.59
N GLU A 164 20.19 1.70 -20.20
CA GLU A 164 20.79 2.82 -19.50
C GLU A 164 20.79 4.07 -20.40
N GLN A 165 21.04 3.92 -21.71
CA GLN A 165 21.02 5.02 -22.67
C GLN A 165 19.63 5.66 -22.80
N GLU A 166 18.58 4.85 -22.86
CA GLU A 166 17.21 5.37 -22.94
C GLU A 166 16.76 6.02 -21.63
N ILE A 167 17.25 5.53 -20.48
CA ILE A 167 17.00 6.20 -19.20
C ILE A 167 17.68 7.56 -19.19
N ASP A 168 18.97 7.62 -19.51
CA ASP A 168 19.73 8.87 -19.53
C ASP A 168 19.06 9.88 -20.47
N GLU A 169 18.61 9.44 -21.66
CA GLU A 169 17.90 10.31 -22.62
C GLU A 169 16.56 10.82 -22.06
N ILE A 170 15.78 9.96 -21.38
CA ILE A 170 14.51 10.37 -20.77
C ILE A 170 14.77 11.33 -19.60
N SER A 171 15.71 11.00 -18.72
CA SER A 171 16.10 11.83 -17.57
C SER A 171 16.60 13.20 -18.03
N ASP A 172 17.47 13.25 -19.05
CA ASP A 172 17.94 14.51 -19.65
C ASP A 172 16.80 15.31 -20.28
N LEU A 173 15.82 14.66 -20.89
CA LEU A 173 14.67 15.34 -21.49
C LEU A 173 13.75 15.91 -20.41
N ILE A 174 13.40 15.15 -19.37
CA ILE A 174 12.48 15.62 -18.32
C ILE A 174 13.13 16.68 -17.41
N ALA A 175 14.46 16.63 -17.23
CA ALA A 175 15.24 17.63 -16.49
C ALA A 175 15.22 19.03 -17.13
N GLN A 176 14.93 19.13 -18.43
CA GLN A 176 14.91 20.40 -19.13
C GLN A 176 13.66 21.20 -18.79
N ASP A 177 13.82 22.45 -18.33
CA ASP A 177 12.71 23.39 -18.10
C ASP A 177 11.80 23.59 -19.33
N SER A 178 12.32 23.36 -20.53
CA SER A 178 11.54 23.43 -21.78
C SER A 178 10.67 22.20 -22.04
N CYS A 179 10.95 21.08 -21.36
CA CYS A 179 10.20 19.84 -21.51
C CYS A 179 9.01 19.85 -20.54
N ARG A 180 7.82 19.95 -21.11
CA ARG A 180 6.56 20.06 -20.34
C ARG A 180 5.68 18.82 -20.50
N LEU A 181 5.96 18.02 -21.53
CA LEU A 181 5.28 16.77 -21.81
C LEU A 181 6.23 15.85 -22.57
N LEU A 182 6.46 14.65 -22.04
CA LEU A 182 7.18 13.58 -22.70
C LEU A 182 6.26 12.37 -22.82
N SER A 183 6.12 11.84 -24.04
CA SER A 183 5.33 10.63 -24.30
C SER A 183 6.24 9.48 -24.72
N LEU A 184 6.22 8.39 -23.97
CA LEU A 184 6.91 7.16 -24.34
C LEU A 184 6.00 6.31 -25.23
N ILE A 185 6.40 6.15 -26.50
CA ILE A 185 5.68 5.37 -27.49
C ILE A 185 6.41 4.06 -27.80
N GLY A 186 5.66 3.00 -28.07
CA GLY A 186 6.23 1.69 -28.41
C GLY A 186 5.24 0.54 -28.25
N PRO A 187 5.58 -0.66 -28.75
CA PRO A 187 4.71 -1.83 -28.68
C PRO A 187 4.32 -2.20 -27.23
N GLY A 188 3.18 -2.85 -27.06
CA GLY A 188 2.73 -3.34 -25.76
C GLY A 188 3.75 -4.31 -25.15
N GLY A 189 3.92 -4.27 -23.82
CA GLY A 189 4.82 -5.18 -23.11
C GLY A 189 6.33 -4.90 -23.25
N ILE A 190 6.75 -3.89 -24.01
CA ILE A 190 8.18 -3.55 -24.18
C ILE A 190 8.84 -2.94 -22.93
N GLY A 191 8.05 -2.68 -21.87
CA GLY A 191 8.54 -2.13 -20.61
C GLY A 191 8.51 -0.60 -20.50
N LYS A 192 7.67 0.10 -21.28
CA LYS A 192 7.56 1.58 -21.24
C LYS A 192 7.30 2.13 -19.84
N THR A 193 6.32 1.57 -19.14
CA THR A 193 5.99 1.94 -17.75
C THR A 193 7.20 1.80 -16.83
N ARG A 194 7.94 0.70 -17.00
CA ARG A 194 9.13 0.44 -16.21
C ARG A 194 10.26 1.42 -16.52
N LEU A 195 10.49 1.69 -17.80
CA LEU A 195 11.48 2.66 -18.25
C LEU A 195 11.15 4.07 -17.73
N ALA A 196 9.88 4.48 -17.77
CA ALA A 196 9.42 5.76 -17.24
C ALA A 196 9.66 5.87 -15.73
N ILE A 197 9.32 4.83 -14.96
CA ILE A 197 9.50 4.82 -13.51
C ILE A 197 11.00 4.88 -13.16
N GLU A 198 11.84 4.14 -13.88
CA GLU A 198 13.29 4.13 -13.63
C GLU A 198 13.92 5.50 -13.91
N ALA A 199 13.55 6.14 -15.03
CA ALA A 199 14.02 7.48 -15.36
C ALA A 199 13.53 8.54 -14.35
N ALA A 200 12.26 8.47 -13.93
CA ALA A 200 11.69 9.35 -12.92
C ALA A 200 12.35 9.17 -11.54
N ALA A 201 12.78 7.95 -11.20
CA ALA A 201 13.50 7.67 -9.96
C ALA A 201 14.90 8.31 -9.95
N GLN A 202 15.55 8.47 -11.11
CA GLN A 202 16.84 9.15 -11.23
C GLN A 202 16.76 10.67 -11.10
N THR A 203 15.58 11.25 -11.36
CA THR A 203 15.35 12.70 -11.32
C THR A 203 14.63 13.18 -10.06
N LEU A 204 14.50 12.34 -9.02
CA LEU A 204 13.82 12.71 -7.78
C LEU A 204 14.36 14.05 -7.22
N GLU A 205 15.68 14.24 -7.18
CA GLU A 205 16.33 15.44 -6.65
C GLU A 205 16.04 16.73 -7.43
N GLU A 206 15.59 16.62 -8.68
CA GLU A 206 15.26 17.77 -9.52
C GLU A 206 13.85 18.29 -9.24
N TYR A 207 12.92 17.41 -8.85
CA TYR A 207 11.52 17.73 -8.58
C TYR A 207 11.22 17.97 -7.10
N LYS A 208 11.42 19.21 -6.66
CA LYS A 208 11.34 19.62 -5.24
C LYS A 208 9.95 19.45 -4.63
N ASP A 209 8.91 19.54 -5.44
CA ASP A 209 7.51 19.38 -5.02
C ASP A 209 6.97 17.98 -5.33
N GLY A 210 7.86 17.05 -5.69
CA GLY A 210 7.60 15.61 -5.70
C GLY A 210 7.41 14.96 -7.06
N VAL A 211 7.47 13.63 -7.08
CA VAL A 211 7.32 12.78 -8.26
C VAL A 211 6.19 11.77 -8.07
N PHE A 212 5.14 11.90 -8.86
CA PHE A 212 3.90 11.16 -8.67
C PHE A 212 3.61 10.23 -9.84
N PHE A 213 3.52 8.94 -9.57
CA PHE A 213 2.99 7.89 -10.44
C PHE A 213 1.47 7.78 -10.29
N ILE A 214 0.76 7.93 -11.40
CA ILE A 214 -0.70 7.83 -11.49
C ILE A 214 -1.03 6.68 -12.46
N SER A 215 -1.48 5.56 -11.91
CA SER A 215 -1.97 4.44 -12.71
C SER A 215 -3.39 4.72 -13.20
N LEU A 216 -3.56 4.89 -14.52
CA LEU A 216 -4.87 5.08 -15.12
C LEU A 216 -5.52 3.76 -15.53
N ALA A 217 -4.83 2.62 -15.39
CA ALA A 217 -5.37 1.29 -15.72
C ALA A 217 -6.77 0.97 -15.17
N PRO A 218 -7.14 1.33 -13.92
CA PRO A 218 -8.48 1.06 -13.39
C PRO A 218 -9.54 2.08 -13.85
N ILE A 219 -9.15 3.16 -14.51
CA ILE A 219 -10.04 4.27 -14.86
C ILE A 219 -10.75 3.97 -16.18
N SER A 220 -12.08 4.00 -16.18
CA SER A 220 -12.87 3.71 -17.38
C SER A 220 -13.33 4.96 -18.16
N SER A 221 -13.07 6.17 -17.65
CA SER A 221 -13.51 7.42 -18.26
C SER A 221 -12.57 8.59 -17.92
N SER A 222 -12.32 9.44 -18.91
CA SER A 222 -11.45 10.63 -18.80
C SER A 222 -11.84 11.62 -17.70
N VAL A 223 -13.11 11.65 -17.31
CA VAL A 223 -13.62 12.51 -16.22
C VAL A 223 -12.97 12.19 -14.87
N PHE A 224 -12.49 10.96 -14.67
CA PHE A 224 -11.86 10.53 -13.41
C PHE A 224 -10.35 10.75 -13.34
N ILE A 225 -9.72 11.27 -14.41
CA ILE A 225 -8.27 11.51 -14.40
C ILE A 225 -7.89 12.57 -13.35
N LEU A 226 -8.64 13.68 -13.28
CA LEU A 226 -8.38 14.75 -12.31
C LEU A 226 -8.56 14.29 -10.85
N PRO A 227 -9.66 13.61 -10.48
CA PRO A 227 -9.78 12.98 -9.17
C PRO A 227 -8.62 12.03 -8.83
N ALA A 228 -8.16 11.21 -9.79
CA ALA A 228 -7.06 10.28 -9.56
C ALA A 228 -5.73 10.99 -9.29
N ILE A 229 -5.45 12.08 -10.02
CA ILE A 229 -4.26 12.91 -9.75
C ILE A 229 -4.37 13.55 -8.36
N ALA A 230 -5.53 14.14 -8.03
CA ALA A 230 -5.74 14.79 -6.74
C ALA A 230 -5.63 13.80 -5.56
N GLU A 231 -6.17 12.59 -5.70
CA GLU A 231 -6.05 11.52 -4.71
C GLU A 231 -4.59 11.15 -4.45
N VAL A 232 -3.80 10.92 -5.51
CA VAL A 232 -2.38 10.59 -5.40
C VAL A 232 -1.58 11.72 -4.75
N MET A 233 -1.91 12.97 -5.04
CA MET A 233 -1.25 14.15 -4.47
C MET A 233 -1.81 14.56 -3.09
N GLY A 234 -2.76 13.81 -2.52
CA GLY A 234 -3.38 14.12 -1.23
C GLY A 234 -4.21 15.40 -1.21
N ILE A 235 -4.70 15.85 -2.37
CA ILE A 235 -5.47 17.08 -2.53
C ILE A 235 -6.97 16.80 -2.35
N THR A 236 -7.60 17.47 -1.40
CA THR A 236 -9.07 17.46 -1.29
C THR A 236 -9.67 18.51 -2.22
N LEU A 237 -10.23 18.07 -3.36
CA LEU A 237 -10.93 18.96 -4.29
C LEU A 237 -12.29 19.36 -3.71
N GLN A 238 -12.53 20.66 -3.56
CA GLN A 238 -13.79 21.17 -3.02
C GLN A 238 -14.86 21.18 -4.12
N THR A 239 -15.94 20.43 -3.93
CA THR A 239 -17.06 20.31 -4.88
C THR A 239 -18.17 21.36 -4.68
N HIS A 240 -18.09 22.18 -3.62
CA HIS A 240 -19.13 23.13 -3.22
C HIS A 240 -18.70 24.62 -3.26
N GLY A 241 -17.62 24.94 -4.00
CA GLY A 241 -17.10 26.30 -4.16
C GLY A 241 -17.45 26.95 -5.51
N SER A 242 -17.14 28.25 -5.66
CA SER A 242 -17.27 29.00 -6.92
C SER A 242 -16.18 28.66 -7.95
N VAL A 243 -15.16 27.89 -7.56
CA VAL A 243 -14.02 27.49 -8.39
C VAL A 243 -14.18 26.01 -8.70
N ASP A 244 -14.20 25.67 -9.99
CA ASP A 244 -14.28 24.29 -10.47
C ASP A 244 -13.04 23.48 -10.06
N SER A 245 -13.22 22.16 -9.91
CA SER A 245 -12.17 21.25 -9.46
C SER A 245 -10.92 21.24 -10.36
N GLU A 246 -11.08 21.53 -11.66
CA GLU A 246 -9.95 21.59 -12.60
C GLU A 246 -9.07 22.80 -12.28
N SER A 247 -9.68 23.98 -12.12
CA SER A 247 -8.97 25.20 -11.73
C SER A 247 -8.23 25.03 -10.39
N GLN A 248 -8.82 24.34 -9.41
CA GLN A 248 -8.15 24.08 -8.12
C GLN A 248 -6.88 23.24 -8.27
N LEU A 249 -6.93 22.16 -9.05
CA LEU A 249 -5.77 21.30 -9.29
C LEU A 249 -4.70 22.02 -10.14
N PHE A 250 -5.13 22.76 -11.17
CA PHE A 250 -4.21 23.46 -12.05
C PHE A 250 -3.47 24.58 -11.33
N ASP A 251 -4.16 25.36 -10.50
CA ASP A 251 -3.54 26.42 -9.69
C ASP A 251 -2.57 25.84 -8.65
N PHE A 252 -2.89 24.66 -8.12
CA PHE A 252 -2.01 23.93 -7.22
C PHE A 252 -0.72 23.48 -7.92
N LEU A 253 -0.83 22.93 -9.13
CA LEU A 253 0.31 22.46 -9.92
C LEU A 253 1.12 23.62 -10.50
N ALA A 254 0.51 24.77 -10.80
CA ALA A 254 1.18 25.90 -11.45
C ALA A 254 2.33 26.53 -10.66
N ASN A 255 2.35 26.34 -9.33
CA ASN A 255 3.40 26.88 -8.47
C ASN A 255 4.35 25.81 -7.93
N ARG A 256 4.31 24.60 -8.52
CA ARG A 256 5.08 23.45 -8.04
C ARG A 256 5.99 22.91 -9.13
N ASN A 257 7.18 22.52 -8.72
CA ASN A 257 8.11 21.74 -9.51
C ASN A 257 7.90 20.26 -9.21
N SER A 258 6.86 19.69 -9.83
CA SER A 258 6.46 18.29 -9.66
C SER A 258 6.49 17.55 -10.99
N LEU A 259 6.84 16.25 -10.96
CA LEU A 259 6.74 15.36 -12.12
C LEU A 259 5.51 14.45 -11.99
N LEU A 260 4.65 14.42 -13.00
CA LEU A 260 3.49 13.53 -13.07
C LEU A 260 3.71 12.44 -14.12
N LEU A 261 3.73 11.18 -13.67
CA LEU A 261 3.84 10.00 -14.51
C LEU A 261 2.45 9.37 -14.73
N LEU A 262 1.85 9.61 -15.89
CA LEU A 262 0.53 9.08 -16.25
C LEU A 262 0.66 7.76 -17.01
N ASP A 263 0.38 6.64 -16.34
CA ASP A 263 0.49 5.30 -16.95
C ASP A 263 -0.84 4.82 -17.55
N ASN A 264 -0.76 4.12 -18.67
CA ASN A 264 -1.90 3.65 -19.47
C ASN A 264 -2.80 4.77 -20.04
N PHE A 265 -2.32 5.98 -20.31
CA PHE A 265 -3.19 7.04 -20.85
C PHE A 265 -3.87 6.69 -22.20
N GLU A 266 -3.33 5.74 -22.97
CA GLU A 266 -3.81 5.38 -24.31
C GLU A 266 -5.28 4.91 -24.38
N HIS A 267 -5.89 4.46 -23.27
CA HIS A 267 -7.31 4.08 -23.25
C HIS A 267 -8.26 5.24 -22.90
N LEU A 268 -7.72 6.42 -22.56
CA LEU A 268 -8.45 7.63 -22.16
C LEU A 268 -8.14 8.83 -23.06
N MET A 269 -7.93 8.57 -24.36
CA MET A 269 -7.52 9.60 -25.33
C MET A 269 -8.53 10.75 -25.48
N ASP A 270 -9.80 10.52 -25.13
CA ASP A 270 -10.83 11.56 -25.04
C ASP A 270 -10.53 12.62 -23.95
N GLY A 271 -9.68 12.29 -22.98
CA GLY A 271 -9.16 13.18 -21.94
C GLY A 271 -7.99 14.07 -22.38
N GLY A 272 -7.52 13.98 -23.63
CA GLY A 272 -6.36 14.75 -24.09
C GLY A 272 -6.53 16.27 -24.00
N GLY A 273 -7.76 16.78 -24.08
CA GLY A 273 -8.05 18.21 -23.92
C GLY A 273 -7.66 18.74 -22.53
N MET A 274 -7.87 17.93 -21.49
CA MET A 274 -7.52 18.29 -20.12
C MET A 274 -5.99 18.47 -19.96
N LEU A 275 -5.18 17.58 -20.56
CA LEU A 275 -3.71 17.72 -20.51
C LEU A 275 -3.24 19.01 -21.18
N VAL A 276 -3.86 19.39 -22.30
CA VAL A 276 -3.52 20.64 -23.00
C VAL A 276 -3.83 21.84 -22.11
N ASP A 277 -4.93 21.81 -21.37
CA ASP A 277 -5.32 22.92 -20.48
C ASP A 277 -4.50 22.95 -19.19
N LEU A 278 -4.14 21.78 -18.64
CA LEU A 278 -3.15 21.65 -17.57
C LEU A 278 -1.82 22.29 -17.99
N LEU A 279 -1.29 21.94 -19.16
CA LEU A 279 -0.06 22.52 -19.69
C LEU A 279 -0.18 24.02 -20.01
N LYS A 280 -1.36 24.59 -20.19
CA LYS A 280 -1.46 26.06 -20.34
C LYS A 280 -1.45 26.80 -19.00
N ARG A 281 -2.03 26.20 -17.97
CA ARG A 281 -2.26 26.84 -16.66
C ARG A 281 -1.17 26.53 -15.63
N ALA A 282 -0.56 25.36 -15.71
CA ALA A 282 0.58 24.95 -14.91
C ALA A 282 1.82 24.86 -15.82
N PRO A 283 2.51 25.99 -16.06
CA PRO A 283 3.70 26.06 -16.91
C PRO A 283 4.84 25.19 -16.41
#